data_AF-A0A348UTK3-F1
#
_entry.id   AF-A0A348UTK3-F1
#
_cell.length_a   1.000
_cell.length_b   1.000
_cell.length_c   1.000
_cell.angle_alpha   90.00
_cell.angle_beta   90.00
_cell.angle_gamma   90.00
#
_symmetry.space_group_name_H-M   'P 1'
#
loop_
_entity.id
_entity.type
_entity.pdbx_description
1 polymer ?
#
loop_
_entity_poly.entity_id
_entity_poly.type
_entity_poly.pdbx_seq_one_letter_code
_entity_poly.pdbx_strand_id
1 'polypeptide(L)'
;MNFIRPFLILLACLVPAISYAQDKDILELTLEELMDIEVTSVAKAPTRLLDTPAAVFVITQEDIRHSGANSIPGLLKMVPGLDVVQLDTNRWAVSARGFNGQFANKLLVMIDGRSIYTPIFSGTFWDMQDLVLAEIDRIEVILGPGAALWGANAVNGIINIITMPVEKTLGSKLTAWGGTEQRAGVSAMFGREISDYNSLRITAKASSRDDSQLNGSGADDDSSMGRLGFRWDFNGDRITGRTTGSFYHGREGTNFDRVGIEDDYHEFFNDDTDSTEGSLMTRWSGPLGSDATLSFQMNYSQTVRKEAFYDASVQVLDNEFQVIQPIGQDHT
;
A
#
# COMPACT_ATOMS: atom_id res chain seq x y z
N MET A 1 -17.27 -40.07 3.08
CA MET A 1 -18.12 -38.87 3.12
C MET A 1 -17.32 -37.78 2.42
N ASN A 2 -17.60 -37.64 1.12
CA ASN A 2 -16.88 -36.76 0.20
C ASN A 2 -17.19 -35.31 0.54
N PHE A 3 -16.23 -34.39 0.35
CA PHE A 3 -16.41 -33.17 -0.46
C PHE A 3 -15.14 -32.29 -0.44
N ILE A 4 -14.78 -31.77 -1.64
CA ILE A 4 -14.00 -30.54 -1.93
C ILE A 4 -12.49 -30.67 -2.18
N ARG A 5 -12.15 -30.87 -3.46
CA ARG A 5 -11.27 -30.06 -4.36
C ARG A 5 -11.16 -30.85 -5.69
N PRO A 6 -11.16 -30.22 -6.90
CA PRO A 6 -10.37 -29.03 -7.24
C PRO A 6 -11.17 -27.93 -7.97
N PHE A 7 -10.84 -26.66 -7.69
CA PHE A 7 -11.25 -25.52 -8.51
C PHE A 7 -10.14 -25.29 -9.53
N LEU A 8 -10.35 -25.78 -10.76
CA LEU A 8 -9.42 -25.65 -11.87
C LEU A 8 -10.17 -25.02 -13.05
N ILE A 9 -9.83 -23.75 -13.29
CA ILE A 9 -9.68 -23.11 -14.60
C ILE A 9 -10.92 -23.13 -15.53
N LEU A 10 -11.57 -21.97 -15.61
CA LEU A 10 -12.16 -21.51 -16.87
C LEU A 10 -11.74 -20.05 -17.11
N LEU A 11 -10.47 -19.85 -17.47
CA LEU A 11 -9.99 -18.58 -18.00
C LEU A 11 -10.31 -18.58 -19.51
N ALA A 12 -11.41 -17.94 -19.87
CA ALA A 12 -11.76 -17.72 -21.27
C ALA A 12 -10.68 -16.87 -21.94
N CYS A 13 -10.07 -17.40 -23.02
CA CYS A 13 -9.16 -16.68 -23.90
C CYS A 13 -9.84 -15.44 -24.51
N LEU A 14 -9.58 -14.27 -23.95
CA LEU A 14 -9.58 -13.01 -24.69
C LEU A 14 -8.13 -12.72 -25.04
N VAL A 15 -7.76 -12.93 -26.30
CA VAL A 15 -6.47 -12.49 -26.85
C VAL A 15 -6.52 -10.96 -26.94
N PRO A 16 -5.75 -10.19 -26.15
CA PRO A 16 -5.61 -8.77 -26.38
C PRO A 16 -4.57 -8.56 -27.48
N ALA A 17 -4.82 -7.60 -28.36
CA ALA A 17 -3.79 -7.08 -29.25
C ALA A 17 -2.62 -6.56 -28.41
N ILE A 18 -1.41 -7.06 -28.67
CA ILE A 18 -0.18 -6.55 -28.08
C ILE A 18 0.08 -5.19 -28.72
N SER A 19 -0.15 -4.11 -27.97
CA SER A 19 0.32 -2.78 -28.34
C SER A 19 1.62 -2.52 -27.59
N TYR A 20 2.70 -2.28 -28.32
CA TYR A 20 3.96 -1.80 -27.75
C TYR A 20 3.85 -0.28 -27.59
N ALA A 21 3.66 0.20 -26.37
CA ALA A 21 3.87 1.60 -26.03
C ALA A 21 5.38 1.84 -25.87
N GLN A 22 5.94 2.70 -26.72
CA GLN A 22 7.32 3.15 -26.63
C GLN A 22 7.34 4.40 -25.76
N ASP A 23 7.68 4.25 -24.48
CA ASP A 23 7.89 5.38 -23.57
C ASP A 23 9.37 5.74 -23.45
N LYS A 24 9.59 7.05 -23.33
CA LYS A 24 10.89 7.75 -23.35
C LYS A 24 11.87 7.28 -22.27
N ASP A 25 13.15 7.48 -22.60
CA ASP A 25 14.34 7.07 -21.86
C ASP A 25 14.60 7.93 -20.60
N ILE A 26 15.20 7.32 -19.59
CA ILE A 26 15.31 7.76 -18.17
C ILE A 26 16.19 9.01 -17.99
N LEU A 27 16.97 9.37 -19.01
CA LEU A 27 17.97 10.44 -18.93
C LEU A 27 17.45 11.81 -19.38
N GLU A 28 16.16 11.92 -19.70
CA GLU A 28 15.54 13.18 -20.17
C GLU A 28 14.76 13.95 -19.09
N LEU A 29 14.78 13.54 -17.82
CA LEU A 29 14.17 14.36 -16.77
C LEU A 29 15.01 15.63 -16.54
N THR A 30 14.42 16.77 -16.84
CA THR A 30 15.01 18.09 -16.63
C THR A 30 15.09 18.42 -15.13
N LEU A 31 16.02 19.30 -14.75
CA LEU A 31 16.10 19.78 -13.37
C LEU A 31 14.76 20.42 -12.95
N GLU A 32 14.10 21.14 -13.86
CA GLU A 32 12.75 21.68 -13.66
C GLU A 32 11.70 20.61 -13.30
N GLU A 33 11.69 19.44 -13.95
CA GLU A 33 10.74 18.36 -13.63
C GLU A 33 11.00 17.75 -12.23
N LEU A 34 12.26 17.75 -11.77
CA LEU A 34 12.60 17.34 -10.41
C LEU A 34 12.18 18.41 -9.37
N MET A 35 12.16 19.68 -9.76
CA MET A 35 11.73 20.81 -8.92
C MET A 35 10.20 20.91 -8.76
N ASP A 36 9.43 20.26 -9.63
CA ASP A 36 7.96 20.33 -9.65
C ASP A 36 7.27 19.08 -9.07
N ILE A 37 8.02 18.18 -8.45
CA ILE A 37 7.43 17.06 -7.70
C ILE A 37 6.60 17.62 -6.54
N GLU A 38 5.29 17.41 -6.59
CA GLU A 38 4.38 17.74 -5.51
C GLU A 38 4.30 16.60 -4.49
N VAL A 39 4.41 16.96 -3.21
CA VAL A 39 4.20 16.08 -2.08
C VAL A 39 2.99 16.54 -1.29
N THR A 40 2.13 15.59 -0.91
CA THR A 40 0.89 15.88 -0.17
C THR A 40 1.04 15.60 1.32
N SER A 41 1.97 14.72 1.67
CA SER A 41 2.02 14.11 3.00
C SER A 41 2.59 15.04 4.08
N VAL A 42 3.35 16.08 3.72
CA VAL A 42 3.93 17.02 4.72
C VAL A 42 2.95 18.10 5.16
N ALA A 43 2.03 18.54 4.31
CA ALA A 43 1.10 19.63 4.61
C ALA A 43 -0.38 19.22 4.63
N LYS A 44 -0.71 17.94 4.42
CA LYS A 44 -2.08 17.47 4.11
C LYS A 44 -2.71 18.16 2.89
N ALA A 45 -1.87 18.81 2.08
CA ALA A 45 -2.22 19.55 0.89
C ALA A 45 -1.04 19.44 -0.10
N PRO A 46 -1.29 19.47 -1.41
CA PRO A 46 -0.23 19.48 -2.42
C PRO A 46 0.73 20.66 -2.16
N THR A 47 2.01 20.36 -1.96
CA THR A 47 3.08 21.34 -1.76
C THR A 47 4.29 20.90 -2.56
N ARG A 48 5.05 21.82 -3.14
CA ARG A 48 6.27 21.46 -3.85
C ARG A 48 7.29 20.84 -2.89
N LEU A 49 8.01 19.82 -3.36
CA LEU A 49 9.05 19.15 -2.59
C LEU A 49 10.10 20.13 -2.04
N LEU A 50 10.49 21.13 -2.83
CA LEU A 50 11.49 22.14 -2.42
C LEU A 50 11.01 23.11 -1.33
N ASP A 51 9.71 23.35 -1.26
CA ASP A 51 9.11 24.25 -0.27
C ASP A 51 8.81 23.53 1.06
N THR A 52 9.18 22.25 1.14
CA THR A 52 8.85 21.37 2.25
C THR A 52 9.96 21.36 3.31
N PRO A 53 9.71 21.76 4.57
CA PRO A 53 10.73 21.84 5.62
C PRO A 53 11.04 20.48 6.27
N ALA A 54 11.02 19.40 5.49
CA ALA A 54 11.26 18.03 5.98
C ALA A 54 12.14 17.24 4.99
N ALA A 55 12.87 16.25 5.50
CA ALA A 55 13.59 15.30 4.64
C ALA A 55 12.58 14.35 3.99
N VAL A 56 12.32 14.56 2.70
CA VAL A 56 11.36 13.79 1.92
C VAL A 56 12.07 13.02 0.81
N PHE A 57 11.74 11.74 0.69
CA PHE A 57 12.16 10.88 -0.40
C PHE A 57 10.91 10.40 -1.14
N VAL A 58 10.94 10.47 -2.47
CA VAL A 58 9.83 10.04 -3.32
C VAL A 58 10.32 8.88 -4.17
N ILE A 59 9.69 7.71 -4.00
CA ILE A 59 9.83 6.60 -4.95
C ILE A 59 8.80 6.84 -6.05
N THR A 60 9.26 7.21 -7.24
CA THR A 60 8.39 7.45 -8.40
C THR A 60 7.91 6.14 -9.03
N GLN A 61 6.88 6.19 -9.88
CA GLN A 61 6.48 4.98 -10.61
C GLN A 61 7.60 4.42 -11.49
N GLU A 62 8.48 5.27 -12.00
CA GLU A 62 9.61 4.80 -12.82
C GLU A 62 10.62 4.01 -11.98
N ASP A 63 10.93 4.50 -10.77
CA ASP A 63 11.75 3.76 -9.81
C ASP A 63 11.10 2.40 -9.49
N ILE A 64 9.79 2.36 -9.27
CA ILE A 64 9.04 1.12 -9.03
C ILE A 64 9.22 0.15 -10.20
N ARG A 65 9.05 0.63 -11.44
CA ARG A 65 9.16 -0.17 -12.66
C ARG A 65 10.56 -0.76 -12.85
N HIS A 66 11.61 -0.04 -12.46
CA HIS A 66 13.00 -0.45 -12.66
C HIS A 66 13.64 -1.15 -11.46
N SER A 67 13.01 -1.08 -10.28
CA SER A 67 13.54 -1.67 -9.06
C SER A 67 13.64 -3.20 -9.08
N GLY A 68 12.81 -3.88 -9.89
CA GLY A 68 12.62 -5.32 -9.81
C GLY A 68 11.94 -5.80 -8.50
N ALA A 69 11.53 -4.87 -7.63
CA ALA A 69 10.81 -5.20 -6.41
C ALA A 69 9.38 -5.63 -6.74
N ASN A 70 8.81 -6.50 -5.90
CA ASN A 70 7.43 -6.98 -6.06
C ASN A 70 6.55 -6.79 -4.82
N SER A 71 7.09 -6.12 -3.80
CA SER A 71 6.40 -5.78 -2.56
C SER A 71 6.71 -4.34 -2.17
N ILE A 72 5.80 -3.72 -1.42
CA ILE A 72 6.00 -2.38 -0.89
C ILE A 72 7.22 -2.31 0.04
N PRO A 73 7.42 -3.23 1.01
CA PRO A 73 8.65 -3.28 1.78
C PRO A 73 9.91 -3.41 0.90
N GLY A 74 9.86 -4.20 -0.18
CA GLY A 74 10.96 -4.31 -1.13
C GLY A 74 11.32 -2.96 -1.76
N LEU A 75 10.32 -2.16 -2.14
CA LEU A 75 10.52 -0.80 -2.66
C LEU A 75 11.12 0.14 -1.60
N LEU A 76 10.67 0.03 -0.35
CA LEU A 76 11.14 0.87 0.75
C LEU A 76 12.62 0.69 1.08
N LYS A 77 13.25 -0.42 0.64
CA LYS A 77 14.72 -0.61 0.75
C LYS A 77 15.53 0.45 0.00
N MET A 78 14.93 1.12 -0.98
CA MET A 78 15.59 2.20 -1.75
C MET A 78 15.70 3.50 -0.96
N VAL A 79 14.95 3.65 0.13
CA VAL A 79 14.84 4.91 0.87
C VAL A 79 15.99 5.07 1.87
N PRO A 80 16.86 6.09 1.71
CA PRO A 80 17.94 6.33 2.65
C PRO A 80 17.39 6.65 4.05
N GLY A 81 17.87 5.95 5.08
CA GLY A 81 17.48 6.19 6.48
C GLY A 81 16.25 5.40 6.96
N LEU A 82 15.59 4.65 6.07
CA LEU A 82 14.75 3.53 6.49
C LEU A 82 15.60 2.28 6.78
N ASP A 83 15.23 1.57 7.82
CA ASP A 83 15.71 0.23 8.12
C ASP A 83 14.60 -0.76 7.76
N VAL A 84 14.81 -1.53 6.71
CA VAL A 84 13.84 -2.48 6.16
C VAL A 84 14.44 -3.87 6.18
N VAL A 85 13.95 -4.70 7.10
CA VAL A 85 14.42 -6.06 7.31
C VAL A 85 13.33 -7.02 6.87
N GLN A 86 13.69 -7.98 6.02
CA GLN A 86 12.87 -9.15 5.76
C GLN A 86 13.18 -10.16 6.86
N LEU A 87 12.19 -10.48 7.70
CA LEU A 87 12.39 -11.36 8.85
C LEU A 87 12.38 -12.82 8.42
N ASP A 88 11.49 -13.15 7.50
CA ASP A 88 11.32 -14.45 6.86
C ASP A 88 10.67 -14.25 5.47
N THR A 89 10.20 -15.31 4.82
CA THR A 89 9.57 -15.22 3.48
C THR A 89 8.39 -14.26 3.41
N ASN A 90 7.60 -14.11 4.48
CA ASN A 90 6.32 -13.39 4.45
C ASN A 90 6.25 -12.18 5.41
N ARG A 91 7.16 -12.04 6.39
CA ARG A 91 7.19 -10.95 7.37
C ARG A 91 8.29 -9.92 7.13
N TRP A 92 7.95 -8.68 7.46
CA TRP A 92 8.80 -7.51 7.28
C TRP A 92 8.80 -6.64 8.54
N ALA A 93 9.96 -6.07 8.83
CA ALA A 93 10.15 -5.04 9.84
C ALA A 93 10.61 -3.75 9.14
N VAL A 94 9.84 -2.68 9.30
CA VAL A 94 10.13 -1.37 8.72
C VAL A 94 10.17 -0.34 9.84
N SER A 95 11.32 0.31 10.00
CA SER A 95 11.50 1.40 10.95
C SER A 95 12.39 2.49 10.37
N ALA A 96 12.49 3.60 11.08
CA ALA A 96 13.48 4.65 10.82
C ALA A 96 14.15 5.01 12.14
N ARG A 97 15.45 5.34 12.11
CA ARG A 97 16.22 5.81 13.28
C ARG A 97 16.28 4.82 14.45
N GLY A 98 16.33 3.51 14.17
CA GLY A 98 16.56 2.44 15.15
C GLY A 98 15.27 1.82 15.73
N PHE A 99 15.44 0.88 16.68
CA PHE A 99 14.37 0.10 17.30
C PHE A 99 13.45 -0.60 16.28
N ASN A 100 14.05 -1.38 15.38
CA ASN A 100 13.33 -2.12 14.36
C ASN A 100 12.96 -3.53 14.85
N GLY A 101 11.80 -4.00 14.42
CA GLY A 101 11.23 -5.29 14.73
C GLY A 101 9.89 -5.44 14.02
N GLN A 102 9.34 -6.65 13.96
CA GLN A 102 8.08 -6.95 13.26
C GLN A 102 6.96 -5.97 13.62
N PHE A 103 6.87 -5.62 14.90
CA PHE A 103 5.82 -4.78 15.47
C PHE A 103 6.25 -3.32 15.67
N ALA A 104 7.20 -2.82 14.88
CA ALA A 104 7.61 -1.41 14.94
C ALA A 104 6.41 -0.47 14.69
N ASN A 105 6.28 0.53 15.57
CA ASN A 105 5.06 1.35 15.70
C ASN A 105 5.30 2.87 15.60
N LYS A 106 6.45 3.28 15.07
CA LYS A 106 6.88 4.70 15.06
C LYS A 106 6.72 5.40 13.70
N LEU A 107 6.18 4.70 12.71
CA LEU A 107 5.92 5.23 11.37
C LEU A 107 4.40 5.25 11.13
N LEU A 108 3.88 6.38 10.66
CA LEU A 108 2.52 6.43 10.13
C LEU A 108 2.57 5.94 8.69
N VAL A 109 1.84 4.88 8.37
CA VAL A 109 1.72 4.38 7.00
C VAL A 109 0.31 4.61 6.49
N MET A 110 0.22 5.15 5.29
CA MET A 110 -1.04 5.47 4.63
C MET A 110 -1.06 4.96 3.21
N ILE A 111 -2.26 4.60 2.76
CA ILE A 111 -2.57 4.44 1.34
C ILE A 111 -3.56 5.53 0.99
N ASP A 112 -3.20 6.40 0.05
CA ASP A 112 -4.11 7.41 -0.47
C ASP A 112 -4.65 8.36 0.62
N GLY A 113 -3.84 8.61 1.66
CA GLY A 113 -4.19 9.42 2.83
C GLY A 113 -5.00 8.69 3.91
N ARG A 114 -5.40 7.43 3.69
CA ARG A 114 -6.02 6.57 4.72
C ARG A 114 -4.94 5.85 5.50
N SER A 115 -4.97 5.98 6.83
CA SER A 115 -4.12 5.19 7.72
C SER A 115 -4.42 3.69 7.57
N ILE A 116 -3.37 2.89 7.37
CA ILE A 116 -3.42 1.41 7.38
C ILE A 116 -2.89 0.82 8.69
N TYR A 117 -2.89 1.65 9.72
CA TYR A 117 -2.44 1.30 11.05
C TYR A 117 -3.44 0.37 11.74
N THR A 118 -2.92 -0.67 12.42
CA THR A 118 -3.71 -1.56 13.25
C THR A 118 -3.62 -1.19 14.73
N PRO A 119 -4.75 -1.13 15.46
CA PRO A 119 -4.75 -0.90 16.90
C PRO A 119 -4.22 -2.09 17.72
N ILE A 120 -4.03 -3.27 17.11
CA ILE A 120 -3.62 -4.49 17.83
C ILE A 120 -2.25 -4.30 18.50
N PHE A 121 -1.25 -3.81 17.76
CA PHE A 121 0.09 -3.56 18.27
C PHE A 121 0.59 -2.16 17.94
N SER A 122 -0.29 -1.29 17.45
CA SER A 122 0.03 0.08 17.11
C SER A 122 0.95 0.22 15.88
N GLY A 123 0.84 -0.60 14.84
CA GLY A 123 1.72 -0.51 13.67
C GLY A 123 1.08 -0.98 12.37
N THR A 124 1.87 -1.51 11.45
CA THR A 124 1.41 -1.94 10.11
C THR A 124 1.76 -3.40 9.86
N PHE A 125 0.75 -4.19 9.47
CA PHE A 125 0.96 -5.52 8.91
C PHE A 125 1.38 -5.39 7.45
N TRP A 126 2.70 -5.39 7.22
CA TRP A 126 3.31 -5.20 5.90
C TRP A 126 3.03 -6.33 4.91
N ASP A 127 2.84 -7.55 5.42
CA ASP A 127 2.44 -8.75 4.70
C ASP A 127 1.08 -8.60 4.00
N MET A 128 0.16 -7.86 4.62
CA MET A 128 -1.18 -7.61 4.06
C MET A 128 -1.21 -6.47 3.01
N GLN A 129 -0.14 -5.69 2.86
CA GLN A 129 -0.09 -4.51 1.99
C GLN A 129 0.34 -4.87 0.57
N ASP A 130 -0.40 -5.77 -0.07
CA ASP A 130 -0.06 -6.32 -1.38
C ASP A 130 -0.79 -5.64 -2.55
N LEU A 131 -0.60 -4.33 -2.71
CA LEU A 131 -1.13 -3.57 -3.85
C LEU A 131 -0.55 -4.07 -5.19
N VAL A 132 -1.27 -3.80 -6.29
CA VAL A 132 -0.70 -3.96 -7.63
C VAL A 132 0.28 -2.82 -7.85
N LEU A 133 1.59 -3.10 -7.89
CA LEU A 133 2.60 -2.03 -7.98
C LEU A 133 2.40 -1.12 -9.20
N ALA A 134 1.85 -1.65 -10.30
CA ALA A 134 1.51 -0.87 -11.48
C ALA A 134 0.40 0.19 -11.26
N GLU A 135 -0.35 0.12 -10.16
CA GLU A 135 -1.39 1.09 -9.79
C GLU A 135 -0.86 2.21 -8.87
N ILE A 136 0.35 2.07 -8.32
CA ILE A 136 1.00 3.06 -7.48
C ILE A 136 1.55 4.18 -8.39
N ASP A 137 1.26 5.43 -8.07
CA ASP A 137 1.83 6.61 -8.74
C ASP A 137 3.21 6.92 -8.15
N ARG A 138 3.27 6.93 -6.81
CA ARG A 138 4.51 7.14 -6.05
C ARG A 138 4.34 6.72 -4.60
N ILE A 139 5.47 6.58 -3.89
CA ILE A 139 5.52 6.43 -2.44
C ILE A 139 6.28 7.64 -1.88
N GLU A 140 5.62 8.44 -1.06
CA GLU A 140 6.24 9.56 -0.35
C GLU A 140 6.70 9.08 1.04
N VAL A 141 7.99 9.25 1.35
CA VAL A 141 8.56 8.95 2.66
C VAL A 141 9.13 10.20 3.28
N ILE A 142 8.62 10.57 4.45
CA ILE A 142 9.04 11.73 5.22
C ILE A 142 9.74 11.23 6.47
N LEU A 143 11.01 11.57 6.64
CA LEU A 143 11.82 11.14 7.78
C LEU A 143 11.95 12.27 8.79
N GLY A 144 11.21 12.18 9.89
CA GLY A 144 11.19 13.19 10.91
C GLY A 144 9.90 13.20 11.72
N PRO A 145 9.85 14.01 12.79
CA PRO A 145 8.67 14.11 13.63
C PRO A 145 7.51 14.74 12.85
N GLY A 146 6.59 13.90 12.37
CA GLY A 146 5.33 14.30 11.74
C GLY A 146 4.17 14.42 12.74
N ALA A 147 4.42 14.15 14.02
CA ALA A 147 3.39 14.03 15.05
C ALA A 147 2.55 15.30 15.28
N ALA A 148 3.09 16.48 14.97
CA ALA A 148 2.35 17.73 15.08
C ALA A 148 1.14 17.80 14.13
N LEU A 149 1.24 17.19 12.94
CA LEU A 149 0.19 17.22 11.92
C LEU A 149 -0.62 15.92 11.86
N TRP A 150 0.05 14.80 12.16
CA TRP A 150 -0.48 13.45 11.95
C TRP A 150 -0.68 12.64 13.24
N GLY A 151 -0.32 13.20 14.39
CA GLY A 151 -0.52 12.58 15.70
C GLY A 151 0.55 11.56 16.10
N ALA A 152 0.28 10.84 17.19
CA ALA A 152 1.26 10.03 17.92
C ALA A 152 1.89 8.88 17.12
N ASN A 153 1.37 8.52 15.95
CA ASN A 153 1.88 7.44 15.12
C ASN A 153 2.97 7.89 14.14
N ALA A 154 3.17 9.20 13.96
CA ALA A 154 4.15 9.78 13.04
C ALA A 154 5.43 10.28 13.75
N VAL A 155 5.92 9.54 14.75
CA VAL A 155 7.07 9.97 15.59
C VAL A 155 8.37 9.97 14.80
N ASN A 156 8.64 8.90 14.07
CA ASN A 156 9.88 8.75 13.29
C ASN A 156 9.70 9.15 11.83
N GLY A 157 8.47 9.18 11.33
CA GLY A 157 8.18 9.53 9.94
C GLY A 157 6.80 9.12 9.47
N ILE A 158 6.56 9.40 8.19
CA ILE A 158 5.33 9.11 7.47
C ILE A 158 5.70 8.41 6.16
N ILE A 159 4.95 7.37 5.80
CA ILE A 159 5.00 6.70 4.51
C ILE A 159 3.60 6.81 3.90
N ASN A 160 3.47 7.41 2.73
CA ASN A 160 2.20 7.52 2.03
C ASN A 160 2.32 6.91 0.62
N ILE A 161 1.57 5.85 0.38
CA ILE A 161 1.48 5.17 -0.90
C ILE A 161 0.33 5.81 -1.67
N ILE A 162 0.63 6.48 -2.77
CA ILE A 162 -0.36 7.21 -3.56
C ILE A 162 -0.68 6.41 -4.80
N THR A 163 -1.96 6.11 -5.04
CA THR A 163 -2.36 5.38 -6.25
C THR A 163 -2.67 6.33 -7.39
N MET A 164 -2.39 5.89 -8.62
CA MET A 164 -2.64 6.68 -9.82
C MET A 164 -4.14 7.00 -9.98
N PRO A 165 -4.49 8.19 -10.48
CA PRO A 165 -5.82 8.45 -11.02
C PRO A 165 -6.15 7.47 -12.13
N VAL A 166 -7.44 7.13 -12.28
CA VAL A 166 -7.86 6.12 -13.25
C VAL A 166 -7.48 6.51 -14.68
N GLU A 167 -7.52 7.80 -15.00
CA GLU A 167 -7.16 8.39 -16.29
C GLU A 167 -5.72 8.04 -16.75
N LYS A 168 -4.77 7.87 -15.81
CA LYS A 168 -3.40 7.42 -16.11
C LYS A 168 -3.28 5.90 -16.30
N THR A 169 -4.36 5.16 -16.09
CA THR A 169 -4.39 3.69 -16.07
C THR A 169 -5.47 3.10 -16.98
N LEU A 170 -5.91 3.85 -18.00
CA LEU A 170 -6.90 3.38 -18.96
C LEU A 170 -6.38 2.18 -19.76
N GLY A 171 -7.28 1.27 -20.09
CA GLY A 171 -6.97 0.02 -20.79
C GLY A 171 -6.65 -1.13 -19.83
N SER A 172 -5.99 -2.16 -20.35
CA SER A 172 -5.68 -3.38 -19.61
C SER A 172 -4.18 -3.54 -19.42
N LYS A 173 -3.75 -3.91 -18.22
CA LYS A 173 -2.38 -4.32 -17.92
C LYS A 173 -2.39 -5.68 -17.21
N LEU A 174 -1.62 -6.62 -17.75
CA LEU A 174 -1.34 -7.90 -17.12
C LEU A 174 0.14 -7.95 -16.79
N THR A 175 0.48 -8.32 -15.56
CA THR A 175 1.86 -8.53 -15.12
C THR A 175 1.95 -9.91 -14.50
N ALA A 176 3.01 -10.63 -14.82
CA ALA A 176 3.33 -11.91 -14.19
C ALA A 176 4.82 -11.91 -13.84
N TRP A 177 5.17 -12.56 -12.75
CA TRP A 177 6.55 -12.71 -12.29
C TRP A 177 6.74 -14.08 -11.65
N GLY A 178 8.00 -14.51 -11.55
CA GLY A 178 8.43 -15.72 -10.88
C GLY A 178 9.95 -15.67 -10.67
N GLY A 179 10.43 -16.36 -9.65
CA GLY A 179 11.82 -16.34 -9.22
C GLY A 179 12.19 -17.57 -8.39
N THR A 180 13.44 -17.65 -7.98
CA THR A 180 13.98 -18.81 -7.25
C THR A 180 13.45 -18.92 -5.82
N GLU A 181 13.28 -17.79 -5.14
CA GLU A 181 12.72 -17.70 -3.77
C GLU A 181 11.26 -17.23 -3.78
N GLN A 182 10.79 -16.71 -4.91
CA GLN A 182 9.46 -16.13 -5.07
C GLN A 182 8.73 -16.92 -6.16
N ARG A 183 7.97 -17.94 -5.76
CA ARG A 183 7.42 -18.94 -6.67
C ARG A 183 6.79 -18.32 -7.92
N ALA A 184 5.73 -17.53 -7.75
CA ALA A 184 5.11 -16.80 -8.84
C ALA A 184 4.06 -15.80 -8.34
N GLY A 185 3.73 -14.82 -9.18
CA GLY A 185 2.53 -14.04 -9.01
C GLY A 185 2.03 -13.46 -10.31
N VAL A 186 0.77 -13.05 -10.28
CA VAL A 186 0.07 -12.43 -11.40
C VAL A 186 -0.77 -11.27 -10.89
N SER A 187 -0.81 -10.19 -11.64
CA SER A 187 -1.73 -9.08 -11.40
C SER A 187 -2.36 -8.61 -12.70
N ALA A 188 -3.65 -8.30 -12.64
CA ALA A 188 -4.39 -7.67 -13.71
C ALA A 188 -4.95 -6.32 -13.24
N MET A 189 -4.96 -5.35 -14.16
CA MET A 189 -5.53 -4.04 -13.96
C MET A 189 -6.34 -3.67 -15.20
N PHE A 190 -7.54 -3.16 -15.00
CA PHE A 190 -8.41 -2.66 -16.07
C PHE A 190 -8.98 -1.30 -15.69
N GLY A 191 -8.63 -0.26 -16.43
CA GLY A 191 -9.15 1.10 -16.28
C GLY A 191 -10.03 1.52 -17.46
N ARG A 192 -11.12 2.23 -17.18
CA ARG A 192 -12.05 2.70 -18.20
C ARG A 192 -12.72 4.01 -17.80
N GLU A 193 -12.86 4.90 -18.77
CA GLU A 193 -13.78 6.04 -18.68
C GLU A 193 -15.22 5.56 -18.91
N ILE A 194 -16.09 5.86 -17.95
CA ILE A 194 -17.52 5.51 -17.96
C ILE A 194 -18.33 6.66 -18.60
N SER A 195 -17.92 7.89 -18.32
CA SER A 195 -18.46 9.13 -18.90
C SER A 195 -17.41 10.25 -18.76
N ASP A 196 -17.69 11.43 -19.32
CA ASP A 196 -16.81 12.62 -19.30
C ASP A 196 -16.32 13.07 -17.90
N TYR A 197 -16.96 12.59 -16.83
CA TYR A 197 -16.66 12.93 -15.44
C TYR A 197 -16.40 11.71 -14.56
N ASN A 198 -16.47 10.49 -15.10
CA ASN A 198 -16.41 9.26 -14.30
C ASN A 198 -15.46 8.26 -14.92
N SER A 199 -14.51 7.77 -14.13
CA SER A 199 -13.59 6.73 -14.56
C SER A 199 -13.44 5.67 -13.47
N LEU A 200 -13.38 4.40 -13.88
CA LEU A 200 -13.28 3.25 -12.98
C LEU A 200 -12.06 2.40 -13.33
N ARG A 201 -11.28 2.04 -12.31
CA ARG A 201 -10.26 1.00 -12.35
C ARG A 201 -10.67 -0.17 -11.46
N ILE A 202 -10.40 -1.38 -11.93
CA ILE A 202 -10.46 -2.62 -11.15
C ILE A 202 -9.09 -3.29 -11.20
N THR A 203 -8.63 -3.80 -10.06
CA THR A 203 -7.37 -4.53 -9.93
C THR A 203 -7.59 -5.89 -9.28
N ALA A 204 -6.79 -6.85 -9.70
CA ALA A 204 -6.73 -8.18 -9.12
C ALA A 204 -5.28 -8.63 -9.04
N LYS A 205 -4.87 -9.23 -7.92
CA LYS A 205 -3.54 -9.78 -7.70
C LYS A 205 -3.66 -11.11 -7.01
N ALA A 206 -2.85 -12.08 -7.42
CA ALA A 206 -2.66 -13.34 -6.73
C ALA A 206 -1.18 -13.69 -6.77
N SER A 207 -0.62 -14.10 -5.64
CA SER A 207 0.75 -14.58 -5.61
C SER A 207 0.98 -15.63 -4.55
N SER A 208 2.05 -16.39 -4.72
CA SER A 208 2.54 -17.32 -3.71
C SER A 208 4.05 -17.25 -3.58
N ARG A 209 4.53 -17.55 -2.37
CA ARG A 209 5.93 -17.68 -2.03
C ARG A 209 6.14 -19.06 -1.42
N ASP A 210 7.21 -19.73 -1.83
CA ASP A 210 7.59 -21.01 -1.25
C ASP A 210 8.34 -20.76 0.06
N ASP A 211 8.42 -21.79 0.90
CA ASP A 211 9.10 -21.72 2.17
C ASP A 211 10.63 -21.57 2.01
N SER A 212 11.22 -20.75 2.87
CA SER A 212 12.67 -20.63 2.97
C SER A 212 13.27 -21.90 3.58
N GLN A 213 14.56 -22.11 3.37
CA GLN A 213 15.25 -23.29 3.89
C GLN A 213 16.02 -22.94 5.17
N LEU A 214 15.68 -23.60 6.28
CA LEU A 214 16.36 -23.51 7.57
C LEU A 214 16.97 -24.87 7.91
N ASN A 215 18.31 -24.96 7.99
CA ASN A 215 19.05 -26.17 8.34
C ASN A 215 18.74 -27.41 7.47
N GLY A 216 18.34 -27.21 6.20
CA GLY A 216 18.01 -28.30 5.26
C GLY A 216 16.57 -28.81 5.35
N SER A 217 15.71 -28.14 6.14
CA SER A 217 14.26 -28.32 6.17
C SER A 217 13.55 -27.02 5.84
N GLY A 218 12.30 -27.12 5.39
CA GLY A 218 11.41 -25.98 5.20
C GLY A 218 11.21 -25.16 6.48
N ALA A 219 11.21 -23.84 6.34
CA ALA A 219 11.05 -22.89 7.44
C ALA A 219 9.59 -22.70 7.87
N ASP A 220 8.64 -23.26 7.11
CA ASP A 220 7.20 -23.09 7.32
C ASP A 220 6.78 -21.62 7.28
N ASP A 221 7.30 -20.89 6.30
CA ASP A 221 7.03 -19.46 6.07
C ASP A 221 6.47 -19.21 4.66
N ASP A 222 5.94 -20.24 4.01
CA ASP A 222 5.28 -20.12 2.71
C ASP A 222 4.08 -19.17 2.81
N SER A 223 3.64 -18.62 1.67
CA SER A 223 2.47 -17.76 1.67
C SER A 223 1.69 -17.84 0.38
N SER A 224 0.38 -17.61 0.50
CA SER A 224 -0.52 -17.45 -0.62
C SER A 224 -1.46 -16.29 -0.34
N MET A 225 -1.58 -15.39 -1.31
CA MET A 225 -2.30 -14.13 -1.13
C MET A 225 -3.10 -13.78 -2.38
N GLY A 226 -4.26 -13.17 -2.15
CA GLY A 226 -5.14 -12.66 -3.17
C GLY A 226 -5.68 -11.29 -2.77
N ARG A 227 -5.68 -10.35 -3.71
CA ARG A 227 -6.25 -9.01 -3.53
C ARG A 227 -7.12 -8.63 -4.72
N LEU A 228 -8.29 -8.08 -4.42
CA LEU A 228 -9.14 -7.37 -5.37
C LEU A 228 -9.23 -5.91 -4.96
N GLY A 229 -9.22 -5.00 -5.93
CA GLY A 229 -9.32 -3.58 -5.71
C GLY A 229 -10.21 -2.90 -6.74
N PHE A 230 -10.77 -1.77 -6.36
CA PHE A 230 -11.36 -0.83 -7.32
C PHE A 230 -11.06 0.60 -6.92
N ARG A 231 -11.06 1.48 -7.92
CA ARG A 231 -11.01 2.92 -7.76
C ARG A 231 -11.98 3.57 -8.75
N TRP A 232 -12.90 4.37 -8.24
CA TRP A 232 -13.78 5.22 -9.03
C TRP A 232 -13.40 6.67 -8.78
N ASP A 233 -12.99 7.38 -9.83
CA ASP A 233 -12.74 8.81 -9.79
C ASP A 233 -13.95 9.55 -10.42
N PHE A 234 -14.39 10.61 -9.75
CA PHE A 234 -15.42 11.53 -10.20
C PHE A 234 -14.83 12.93 -10.31
N ASN A 235 -14.79 13.49 -11.51
CA ASN A 235 -14.15 14.77 -11.80
C ASN A 235 -15.15 15.74 -12.44
N GLY A 236 -16.22 16.10 -11.72
CA GLY A 236 -17.20 17.07 -12.20
C GLY A 236 -16.71 18.51 -12.13
N ASP A 237 -17.37 19.42 -12.85
CA ASP A 237 -16.98 20.84 -12.97
C ASP A 237 -16.80 21.59 -11.63
N ARG A 238 -17.56 21.18 -10.60
CA ARG A 238 -17.51 21.83 -9.28
C ARG A 238 -17.09 20.89 -8.16
N ILE A 239 -17.31 19.59 -8.32
CA ILE A 239 -17.08 18.61 -7.27
C ILE A 239 -16.19 17.54 -7.88
N THR A 240 -15.08 17.29 -7.21
CA THR A 240 -14.19 16.19 -7.51
C THR A 240 -14.24 15.19 -6.37
N GLY A 241 -13.91 13.94 -6.65
CA GLY A 241 -13.90 12.91 -5.65
C GLY A 241 -13.34 11.60 -6.14
N ARG A 242 -13.10 10.72 -5.20
CA ARG A 242 -12.62 9.37 -5.42
C ARG A 242 -13.24 8.44 -4.41
N THR A 243 -13.59 7.24 -4.86
CA THR A 243 -13.92 6.11 -4.00
C THR A 243 -13.02 4.94 -4.32
N THR A 244 -12.30 4.42 -3.33
CA THR A 244 -11.46 3.22 -3.46
C THR A 244 -11.98 2.13 -2.55
N GLY A 245 -11.94 0.89 -2.99
CA GLY A 245 -12.19 -0.25 -2.10
C GLY A 245 -11.29 -1.42 -2.41
N SER A 246 -11.10 -2.28 -1.43
CA SER A 246 -10.26 -3.46 -1.56
C SER A 246 -10.79 -4.63 -0.74
N PHE A 247 -10.47 -5.83 -1.20
CA PHE A 247 -10.60 -7.06 -0.45
C PHE A 247 -9.28 -7.83 -0.56
N TYR A 248 -8.73 -8.24 0.58
CA TYR A 248 -7.53 -9.05 0.70
C TYR A 248 -7.87 -10.34 1.43
N HIS A 249 -7.29 -11.44 0.99
CA HIS A 249 -7.20 -12.68 1.74
C HIS A 249 -5.80 -13.27 1.57
N GLY A 250 -5.19 -13.66 2.67
CA GLY A 250 -3.87 -14.27 2.72
C GLY A 250 -3.84 -15.41 3.72
N ARG A 251 -3.03 -16.42 3.39
CA ARG A 251 -2.59 -17.46 4.31
C ARG A 251 -1.09 -17.49 4.29
N GLU A 252 -0.49 -17.43 5.47
CA GLU A 252 0.95 -17.36 5.67
C GLU A 252 1.36 -18.43 6.68
N GLY A 253 2.25 -19.34 6.29
CA GLY A 253 2.95 -20.22 7.21
C GLY A 253 3.74 -19.39 8.22
N THR A 254 3.81 -19.87 9.46
CA THR A 254 4.58 -19.21 10.50
C THR A 254 5.22 -20.22 11.43
N ASN A 255 6.51 -20.00 11.68
CA ASN A 255 7.19 -20.55 12.84
C ASN A 255 7.12 -19.59 14.04
N PHE A 256 6.50 -20.03 15.13
CA PHE A 256 6.38 -19.29 16.38
C PHE A 256 7.35 -19.84 17.43
N ASP A 257 8.03 -18.93 18.13
CA ASP A 257 8.82 -19.22 19.32
C ASP A 257 7.97 -18.98 20.58
N ARG A 258 7.74 -20.03 21.38
CA ARG A 258 7.13 -19.90 22.71
C ARG A 258 8.16 -20.17 23.80
N VAL A 259 8.09 -19.37 24.85
CA VAL A 259 8.93 -19.58 26.04
C VAL A 259 8.42 -20.80 26.81
N GLY A 260 9.25 -21.84 26.85
CA GLY A 260 8.98 -23.08 27.60
C GLY A 260 9.27 -22.93 29.09
N ILE A 261 8.71 -23.84 29.90
CA ILE A 261 8.97 -23.93 31.36
C ILE A 261 10.04 -24.99 31.66
N GLU A 262 10.49 -25.76 30.65
CA GLU A 262 11.50 -26.83 30.76
C GLU A 262 12.91 -26.37 30.33
N ASP A 263 13.91 -27.26 30.41
CA ASP A 263 15.35 -26.98 30.30
C ASP A 263 15.78 -26.22 29.03
N ASP A 264 15.02 -26.34 27.93
CA ASP A 264 15.13 -25.47 26.76
C ASP A 264 14.04 -24.38 26.83
N TYR A 265 14.45 -23.14 27.09
CA TYR A 265 13.56 -22.00 27.29
C TYR A 265 12.79 -21.57 26.03
N HIS A 266 13.06 -22.16 24.86
CA HIS A 266 12.45 -21.81 23.57
C HIS A 266 11.95 -23.06 22.85
N GLU A 267 10.65 -23.11 22.58
CA GLU A 267 10.02 -24.16 21.80
C GLU A 267 9.43 -23.56 20.52
N PHE A 268 9.94 -24.01 19.38
CA PHE A 268 9.46 -23.60 18.07
C PHE A 268 8.31 -24.49 17.62
N PHE A 269 7.22 -23.89 17.14
CA PHE A 269 6.13 -24.63 16.53
C PHE A 269 5.56 -23.90 15.33
N ASN A 270 5.02 -24.69 14.40
CA ASN A 270 4.48 -24.23 13.15
C ASN A 270 2.98 -23.99 13.28
N ASP A 271 2.49 -22.90 12.70
CA ASP A 271 1.06 -22.61 12.57
C ASP A 271 0.79 -21.73 11.36
N ASP A 272 -0.46 -21.72 10.90
CA ASP A 272 -0.90 -20.90 9.78
C ASP A 272 -1.56 -19.61 10.28
N THR A 273 -1.11 -18.48 9.74
CA THR A 273 -1.82 -17.22 9.86
C THR A 273 -2.85 -17.09 8.74
N ASP A 274 -4.11 -16.80 9.09
CA ASP A 274 -5.17 -16.49 8.11
C ASP A 274 -5.61 -15.04 8.28
N SER A 275 -5.43 -14.24 7.24
CA SER A 275 -5.69 -12.80 7.23
C SER A 275 -6.72 -12.44 6.17
N THR A 276 -7.71 -11.64 6.55
CA THR A 276 -8.72 -11.08 5.63
C THR A 276 -8.92 -9.59 5.92
N GLU A 277 -8.94 -8.75 4.89
CA GLU A 277 -9.24 -7.33 5.02
C GLU A 277 -10.24 -6.88 3.95
N GLY A 278 -11.31 -6.20 4.37
CA GLY A 278 -12.15 -5.40 3.48
C GLY A 278 -11.98 -3.92 3.82
N SER A 279 -11.81 -3.06 2.81
CA SER A 279 -11.74 -1.61 3.01
C SER A 279 -12.54 -0.83 1.96
N LEU A 280 -13.06 0.32 2.37
CA LEU A 280 -13.74 1.30 1.53
C LEU A 280 -13.35 2.70 2.01
N MET A 281 -12.89 3.54 1.10
CA MET A 281 -12.64 4.97 1.33
C MET A 281 -13.35 5.77 0.26
N THR A 282 -13.99 6.85 0.67
CA THR A 282 -14.52 7.86 -0.24
C THR A 282 -14.05 9.24 0.21
N ARG A 283 -13.60 10.05 -0.74
CA ARG A 283 -13.24 11.45 -0.53
C ARG A 283 -13.89 12.28 -1.62
N TRP A 284 -14.49 13.41 -1.25
CA TRP A 284 -14.93 14.41 -2.21
C TRP A 284 -14.58 15.80 -1.72
N SER A 285 -14.40 16.70 -2.67
CA SER A 285 -14.08 18.11 -2.44
C SER A 285 -14.83 18.99 -3.42
N GLY A 286 -15.27 20.15 -2.95
CA GLY A 286 -15.96 21.14 -3.78
C GLY A 286 -16.05 22.50 -3.09
N PRO A 287 -16.57 23.51 -3.79
CA PRO A 287 -16.68 24.86 -3.27
C PRO A 287 -17.69 24.96 -2.13
N LEU A 288 -17.32 25.69 -1.09
CA LEU A 288 -18.17 26.13 0.01
C LEU A 288 -18.30 27.66 -0.05
N GLY A 289 -19.33 28.15 -0.74
CA GLY A 289 -19.47 29.59 -1.01
C GLY A 289 -18.57 30.07 -2.16
N SER A 290 -18.11 31.34 -2.08
CA SER A 290 -17.28 31.96 -3.12
C SER A 290 -15.81 31.56 -3.06
N ASP A 291 -15.25 31.47 -1.85
CA ASP A 291 -13.78 31.46 -1.68
C ASP A 291 -13.28 30.30 -0.82
N ALA A 292 -14.16 29.46 -0.27
CA ALA A 292 -13.76 28.31 0.53
C ALA A 292 -13.96 26.99 -0.21
N THR A 293 -13.19 25.98 0.18
CA THR A 293 -13.33 24.59 -0.28
C THR A 293 -13.69 23.72 0.91
N LEU A 294 -14.73 22.91 0.76
CA LEU A 294 -15.08 21.84 1.67
C LEU A 294 -14.56 20.51 1.12
N SER A 295 -13.88 19.75 1.96
CA SER A 295 -13.52 18.35 1.71
C SER A 295 -14.13 17.46 2.78
N PHE A 296 -14.61 16.30 2.37
CA PHE A 296 -15.05 15.22 3.25
C PHE A 296 -14.35 13.93 2.86
N GLN A 297 -13.93 13.16 3.85
CA GLN A 297 -13.37 11.84 3.68
C GLN A 297 -14.00 10.88 4.69
N MET A 298 -14.43 9.70 4.22
CA MET A 298 -14.88 8.60 5.04
C MET A 298 -14.05 7.36 4.71
N ASN A 299 -13.58 6.70 5.77
CA ASN A 299 -12.81 5.47 5.71
C ASN A 299 -13.52 4.40 6.54
N TYR A 300 -13.77 3.23 5.96
CA TYR A 300 -14.21 2.05 6.67
C TYR A 300 -13.30 0.87 6.34
N SER A 301 -12.87 0.11 7.34
CA SER A 301 -12.18 -1.16 7.13
C SER A 301 -12.55 -2.18 8.18
N GLN A 302 -12.57 -3.44 7.78
CA GLN A 302 -12.68 -4.59 8.66
C GLN A 302 -11.53 -5.55 8.37
N THR A 303 -10.75 -5.84 9.41
CA THR A 303 -9.61 -6.75 9.35
C THR A 303 -9.86 -7.91 10.31
N VAL A 304 -9.75 -9.13 9.82
CA VAL A 304 -9.75 -10.35 10.62
C VAL A 304 -8.40 -11.03 10.44
N ARG A 305 -7.72 -11.35 11.53
CA ARG A 305 -6.44 -12.05 11.51
C ARG A 305 -6.45 -13.12 12.60
N LYS A 306 -6.14 -14.35 12.20
CA LYS A 306 -6.06 -15.51 13.10
C LYS A 306 -4.63 -16.00 13.12
N GLU A 307 -4.05 -16.08 14.31
CA GLU A 307 -2.69 -16.55 14.56
C GLU A 307 -2.70 -17.47 15.79
N ALA A 308 -1.65 -18.28 15.96
CA ALA A 308 -1.50 -19.27 17.03
C ALA A 308 -1.94 -18.82 18.44
N PHE A 309 -1.66 -17.56 18.77
CA PHE A 309 -1.87 -17.02 20.11
C PHE A 309 -3.08 -16.10 20.23
N TYR A 310 -3.67 -15.65 19.13
CA TYR A 310 -4.82 -14.75 19.16
C TYR A 310 -5.61 -14.75 17.85
N ASP A 311 -6.92 -14.54 18.00
CA ASP A 311 -7.81 -14.17 16.92
C ASP A 311 -8.20 -12.70 17.10
N ALA A 312 -7.89 -11.86 16.12
CA ALA A 312 -8.26 -10.46 16.12
C ALA A 312 -9.30 -10.15 15.03
N SER A 313 -10.30 -9.36 15.41
CA SER A 313 -11.26 -8.76 14.49
C SER A 313 -11.37 -7.28 14.82
N VAL A 314 -10.92 -6.43 13.90
CA VAL A 314 -10.85 -4.99 14.07
C VAL A 314 -11.73 -4.32 13.01
N GLN A 315 -12.56 -3.39 13.45
CA GLN A 315 -13.30 -2.49 12.57
C GLN A 315 -12.87 -1.06 12.85
N VAL A 316 -12.60 -0.31 11.78
CA VAL A 316 -12.23 1.10 11.86
C VAL A 316 -13.20 1.88 11.00
N LEU A 317 -13.82 2.90 11.58
CA LEU A 317 -14.58 3.92 10.88
C LEU A 317 -13.97 5.27 11.24
N ASP A 318 -13.47 5.98 10.24
CA ASP A 318 -12.85 7.30 10.39
C ASP A 318 -13.50 8.28 9.41
N ASN A 319 -13.78 9.48 9.89
CA ASN A 319 -14.45 10.53 9.13
C ASN A 319 -13.76 11.86 9.37
N GLU A 320 -13.37 12.52 8.28
CA GLU A 320 -12.67 13.80 8.31
C GLU A 320 -13.45 14.83 7.49
N PHE A 321 -13.57 16.03 8.06
CA PHE A 321 -14.12 17.22 7.40
C PHE A 321 -13.09 18.32 7.44
N GLN A 322 -12.80 18.92 6.30
CA GLN A 322 -11.82 19.99 6.18
C GLN A 322 -12.44 21.16 5.41
N VAL A 323 -12.33 22.37 5.97
CA VAL A 323 -12.68 23.62 5.28
C VAL A 323 -11.40 24.41 5.12
N ILE A 324 -11.06 24.74 3.87
CA ILE A 324 -9.93 25.61 3.53
C ILE A 324 -10.51 26.93 3.03
N GLN A 325 -10.20 28.02 3.73
CA GLN A 325 -10.58 29.38 3.36
C GLN A 325 -9.31 30.24 3.33
N PRO A 326 -8.94 30.82 2.18
CA PRO A 326 -7.85 31.79 2.12
C PRO A 326 -8.19 33.02 2.96
N ILE A 327 -7.27 33.46 3.83
CA ILE A 327 -7.42 34.66 4.64
C ILE A 327 -6.28 35.62 4.28
N GLY A 328 -6.59 36.64 3.47
CA GLY A 328 -5.64 37.67 3.02
C GLY A 328 -5.53 37.79 1.50
N GLN A 329 -5.09 38.95 1.00
CA GLN A 329 -4.64 39.11 -0.38
C GLN A 329 -3.12 38.95 -0.42
N ASP A 330 -2.59 38.34 -1.48
CA ASP A 330 -1.15 38.32 -1.73
C ASP A 330 -0.64 39.77 -1.79
N HIS A 331 0.09 40.18 -0.76
CA HIS A 331 0.89 41.40 -0.82
C HIS A 331 2.10 41.08 -1.69
N THR A 332 1.98 41.41 -2.98
CA THR A 332 3.05 41.36 -3.97
C THR A 332 4.11 42.42 -3.73
#